data_AF-A0A535II81-F1
#
_entry.id   AF-A0A535II81-F1
#
_cell.length_a   1.000
_cell.length_b   1.000
_cell.length_c   1.000
_cell.angle_alpha   90.00
_cell.angle_beta   90.00
_cell.angle_gamma   90.00
#
_symmetry.space_group_name_H-M   'P 1'
#
loop_
_entity.id
_entity.type
_entity.pdbx_description
1 polymer ?
#
loop_
_entity_poly.entity_id
_entity_poly.type
_entity_poly.pdbx_seq_one_letter_code
_entity_poly.pdbx_strand_id
1 'polypeptide(L)'
;MTEQSNHQVAETATLLVARWLFLRALGLIYLIAFASFGSQVTGLIGARGILPAGDYLQWTAQQNGLRAYWLVPTVFWLNASDAALQLVCIVGAILSAILLIGFAHRLLLLALFVLYLSLVSAGQDFMAFQWDNLLLEAGFLAIFIDATSNVVVWLFRWLLFRLMFLSGALKLLSGEPTWRQLTALNFHFETQ
;
A
#
# COMPACT_ATOMS: atom_id res chain seq x y z
N MET A 1 -33.41 -17.20 -24.68
CA MET A 1 -32.63 -17.93 -23.65
C MET A 1 -31.14 -17.96 -23.99
N THR A 2 -30.76 -18.11 -25.26
CA THR A 2 -29.35 -18.13 -25.74
C THR A 2 -28.62 -16.78 -25.67
N GLU A 3 -29.31 -15.65 -25.91
CA GLU A 3 -28.70 -14.30 -25.85
C GLU A 3 -28.30 -13.86 -24.44
N GLN A 4 -29.16 -14.09 -23.44
CA GLN A 4 -28.86 -13.78 -22.04
C GLN A 4 -27.69 -14.62 -21.50
N SER A 5 -27.60 -15.89 -21.92
CA SER A 5 -26.47 -16.76 -21.61
C SER A 5 -25.16 -16.24 -22.21
N ASN A 6 -25.18 -15.75 -23.45
CA ASN A 6 -23.96 -15.22 -24.10
C ASN A 6 -23.47 -13.92 -23.45
N HIS A 7 -24.39 -13.02 -23.06
CA HIS A 7 -24.03 -11.80 -22.34
C HIS A 7 -23.36 -12.09 -21.00
N GLN A 8 -23.90 -13.03 -20.23
CA GLN A 8 -23.39 -13.37 -18.91
C GLN A 8 -22.00 -14.06 -18.96
N VAL A 9 -21.75 -14.86 -20.00
CA VAL A 9 -20.44 -15.46 -20.25
C VAL A 9 -19.40 -14.40 -20.63
N ALA A 10 -19.75 -13.46 -21.50
CA ALA A 10 -18.85 -12.37 -21.92
C ALA A 10 -18.49 -11.43 -20.76
N GLU A 11 -19.46 -11.11 -19.90
CA GLU A 11 -19.24 -10.29 -18.70
C GLU A 11 -18.30 -10.99 -17.70
N THR A 12 -18.51 -12.28 -17.45
CA THR A 12 -17.65 -13.07 -16.57
C THR A 12 -16.22 -13.16 -17.10
N ALA A 13 -16.05 -13.37 -18.40
CA ALA A 13 -14.72 -13.39 -19.05
C ALA A 13 -14.00 -12.04 -18.90
N THR A 14 -14.72 -10.93 -19.08
CA THR A 14 -14.16 -9.58 -18.92
C THR A 14 -13.69 -9.33 -17.49
N LEU A 15 -14.49 -9.72 -16.49
CA LEU A 15 -14.14 -9.58 -15.07
C LEU A 15 -12.92 -10.42 -14.68
N LEU A 16 -12.80 -11.63 -15.25
CA LEU A 16 -11.64 -12.49 -15.04
C LEU A 16 -10.36 -11.88 -15.62
N VAL A 17 -10.42 -11.32 -16.83
CA VAL A 17 -9.28 -10.62 -17.45
C VAL A 17 -8.91 -9.37 -16.65
N ALA A 18 -9.89 -8.57 -16.23
CA ALA A 18 -9.66 -7.38 -15.42
C ALA A 18 -8.98 -7.74 -14.09
N ARG A 19 -9.46 -8.77 -13.40
CA ARG A 19 -8.83 -9.29 -12.17
C ARG A 19 -7.40 -9.78 -12.44
N TRP A 20 -7.19 -10.50 -13.52
CA TRP A 20 -5.88 -11.05 -13.90
C TRP A 20 -4.86 -9.94 -14.19
N LEU A 21 -5.27 -8.88 -14.89
CA LEU A 21 -4.44 -7.70 -15.16
C LEU A 21 -4.19 -6.90 -13.88
N PHE A 22 -5.23 -6.67 -13.09
CA PHE A 22 -5.15 -5.92 -11.84
C PHE A 22 -4.15 -6.54 -10.86
N LEU A 23 -4.22 -7.86 -10.64
CA LEU A 23 -3.31 -8.55 -9.72
C LEU A 23 -1.85 -8.50 -10.18
N ARG A 24 -1.58 -8.50 -11.49
CA ARG A 24 -0.24 -8.31 -12.03
C ARG A 24 0.27 -6.90 -11.87
N ALA A 25 -0.56 -5.91 -12.16
CA ALA A 25 -0.23 -4.52 -11.93
C ALA A 25 0.07 -4.27 -10.44
N LEU A 26 -0.73 -4.83 -9.54
CA LEU A 26 -0.52 -4.76 -8.10
C LEU A 26 0.80 -5.44 -7.68
N GLY A 27 1.10 -6.62 -8.23
CA GLY A 27 2.38 -7.30 -8.00
C GLY A 27 3.58 -6.48 -8.48
N LEU A 28 3.48 -5.82 -9.64
CA LEU A 28 4.53 -4.93 -10.14
C LEU A 28 4.71 -3.72 -9.23
N ILE A 29 3.62 -3.11 -8.74
CA ILE A 29 3.66 -1.97 -7.83
C ILE A 29 4.33 -2.36 -6.51
N TYR A 30 3.95 -3.49 -5.90
CA TYR A 30 4.61 -3.98 -4.69
C TYR A 30 6.10 -4.27 -4.93
N LEU A 31 6.45 -4.88 -6.07
CA LEU A 31 7.85 -5.16 -6.41
C LEU A 31 8.68 -3.87 -6.45
N ILE A 32 8.18 -2.84 -7.13
CA ILE A 32 8.82 -1.52 -7.19
C ILE A 32 8.94 -0.91 -5.79
N ALA A 33 7.87 -0.97 -4.99
CA ALA A 33 7.85 -0.39 -3.66
C ALA A 33 8.87 -1.06 -2.71
N PHE A 34 8.88 -2.40 -2.65
CA PHE A 34 9.83 -3.15 -1.82
C PHE A 34 11.29 -2.98 -2.30
N ALA A 35 11.53 -3.00 -3.62
CA ALA A 35 12.88 -2.80 -4.15
C ALA A 35 13.39 -1.37 -3.91
N SER A 36 12.54 -0.36 -4.16
CA SER A 36 12.86 1.05 -3.95
C SER A 36 13.17 1.31 -2.48
N PHE A 37 12.25 0.93 -1.58
CA PHE A 37 12.44 1.16 -0.14
C PHE A 37 13.59 0.31 0.43
N GLY A 38 13.75 -0.94 -0.02
CA GLY A 38 14.83 -1.82 0.44
C GLY A 38 16.23 -1.29 0.14
N SER A 39 16.41 -0.53 -0.94
CA SER A 39 17.72 0.10 -1.23
C SER A 39 18.14 1.14 -0.20
N GLN A 40 17.18 1.74 0.52
CA GLN A 40 17.39 2.83 1.47
C GLN A 40 16.96 2.49 2.91
N VAL A 41 16.33 1.34 3.16
CA VAL A 41 15.70 1.00 4.45
C VAL A 41 16.66 1.11 5.64
N THR A 42 17.91 0.66 5.49
CA THR A 42 18.91 0.71 6.56
C THR A 42 19.39 2.14 6.85
N GLY A 43 19.44 3.00 5.83
CA GLY A 43 19.80 4.41 6.00
C GLY A 43 18.66 5.24 6.60
N LEU A 44 17.41 4.89 6.30
CA LEU A 44 16.24 5.59 6.81
C LEU A 44 15.87 5.14 8.23
N ILE A 45 15.61 3.84 8.41
CA ILE A 45 15.03 3.28 9.64
C ILE A 45 15.85 2.15 10.28
N GLY A 46 17.06 1.90 9.78
CA GLY A 46 18.00 0.97 10.41
C GLY A 46 18.53 1.46 11.75
N ALA A 47 19.32 0.63 12.44
CA ALA A 47 19.85 0.91 13.77
C ALA A 47 20.75 2.16 13.83
N ARG A 48 21.34 2.56 12.70
CA ARG A 48 22.10 3.81 12.53
C ARG A 48 21.45 4.74 11.49
N GLY A 49 20.16 4.56 11.23
CA GLY A 49 19.40 5.36 10.28
C GLY A 49 18.98 6.71 10.86
N ILE A 50 18.29 7.50 10.05
CA ILE A 50 17.78 8.82 10.44
C ILE A 50 16.70 8.70 11.53
N LEU A 51 15.77 7.75 11.39
CA LEU A 51 14.71 7.46 12.36
C LEU A 51 14.69 5.95 12.68
N PRO A 52 15.56 5.46 13.59
CA PRO A 52 15.68 4.04 13.89
C PRO A 52 14.35 3.41 14.32
N ALA A 53 13.91 2.37 13.60
CA ALA A 53 12.66 1.67 13.89
C ALA A 53 12.67 1.00 15.27
N GLY A 54 13.83 0.47 15.70
CA GLY A 54 13.98 -0.15 17.01
C GLY A 54 13.68 0.81 18.17
N ASP A 55 14.27 2.01 18.11
CA ASP A 55 14.08 3.05 19.12
C ASP A 55 12.62 3.53 19.15
N TYR A 56 12.02 3.70 17.97
CA TYR A 56 10.60 4.06 17.83
C TYR A 56 9.66 3.02 18.45
N LEU A 57 9.89 1.73 18.19
CA LEU A 57 9.09 0.64 18.75
C LEU A 57 9.27 0.56 20.27
N GLN A 58 10.51 0.67 20.75
CA GLN A 58 10.80 0.66 22.18
C GLN A 58 10.14 1.84 22.90
N TRP A 59 10.25 3.04 22.35
CA TRP A 59 9.60 4.25 22.87
C TRP A 59 8.07 4.07 22.91
N THR A 60 7.47 3.59 21.81
CA THR A 60 6.02 3.38 21.74
C THR A 60 5.54 2.36 22.77
N ALA A 61 6.30 1.28 22.97
CA ALA A 61 6.01 0.25 23.98
C ALA A 61 6.09 0.80 25.41
N GLN A 62 7.09 1.64 25.70
CA GLN A 62 7.23 2.28 27.02
C GLN A 62 6.06 3.23 27.33
N GLN A 63 5.58 3.98 26.34
CA GLN A 63 4.49 4.95 26.54
C GLN A 63 3.10 4.32 26.60
N ASN A 64 2.87 3.24 25.84
CA ASN A 64 1.52 2.70 25.62
C ASN A 64 1.31 1.28 26.14
N GLY A 65 2.36 0.62 26.65
CA GLY A 65 2.32 -0.77 27.09
C GLY A 65 1.79 -1.69 25.99
N LEU A 66 0.81 -2.54 26.33
CA LEU A 66 0.19 -3.48 25.39
C LEU A 66 -0.57 -2.80 24.23
N ARG A 67 -0.94 -1.52 24.36
CA ARG A 67 -1.60 -0.80 23.26
C ARG A 67 -0.64 -0.51 22.10
N ALA A 68 0.67 -0.53 22.35
CA ALA A 68 1.68 -0.29 21.31
C ALA A 68 1.54 -1.24 20.11
N TYR A 69 1.19 -2.51 20.33
CA TYR A 69 1.00 -3.49 19.27
C TYR A 69 -0.17 -3.17 18.33
N TRP A 70 -1.19 -2.46 18.83
CA TRP A 70 -2.33 -2.00 18.03
C TRP A 70 -2.07 -0.68 17.33
N LEU A 71 -1.25 0.19 17.93
CA LEU A 71 -0.85 1.47 17.34
C LEU A 71 0.17 1.28 16.20
N VAL A 72 1.06 0.29 16.35
CA VAL A 72 2.12 0.00 15.40
C VAL A 72 2.08 -1.49 15.05
N PRO A 73 1.13 -1.94 14.21
CA PRO A 73 1.03 -3.34 13.81
C PRO A 73 2.18 -3.69 12.86
N THR A 74 3.22 -4.36 13.37
CA THR A 74 4.40 -4.70 12.59
C THR A 74 5.05 -6.01 13.02
N VAL A 75 5.68 -6.74 12.10
CA VAL A 75 6.50 -7.92 12.44
C VAL A 75 7.80 -7.54 13.15
N PHE A 76 8.23 -6.27 13.08
CA PHE A 76 9.49 -5.80 13.67
C PHE A 76 9.50 -5.75 15.20
N TRP A 77 8.36 -5.99 15.86
CA TRP A 77 8.33 -6.27 17.30
C TRP A 77 9.16 -7.49 17.70
N LEU A 78 9.31 -8.46 16.78
CA LEU A 78 10.13 -9.65 17.01
C LEU A 78 11.62 -9.34 16.84
N ASN A 79 11.96 -8.55 15.83
CA ASN A 79 13.32 -8.17 15.51
C ASN A 79 13.32 -6.95 14.57
N ALA A 80 13.93 -5.84 15.00
CA ALA A 80 14.06 -4.61 14.22
C ALA A 80 15.50 -4.34 13.73
N SER A 81 16.34 -5.38 13.65
CA SER A 81 17.71 -5.26 13.13
C SER A 81 17.75 -4.92 11.64
N ASP A 82 18.86 -4.35 11.18
CA ASP A 82 19.12 -4.05 9.78
C ASP A 82 18.91 -5.26 8.86
N ALA A 83 19.31 -6.45 9.32
CA ALA A 83 19.12 -7.70 8.59
C ALA A 83 17.64 -8.08 8.47
N ALA A 84 16.84 -7.89 9.53
CA ALA A 84 15.41 -8.17 9.51
C ALA A 84 14.66 -7.20 8.58
N LEU A 85 15.02 -5.91 8.61
CA LEU A 85 14.48 -4.88 7.72
C LEU A 85 14.76 -5.22 6.25
N GLN A 86 16.01 -5.56 5.93
CA GLN A 86 16.39 -5.97 4.58
C GLN A 86 15.70 -7.28 4.15
N LEU A 87 15.60 -8.25 5.06
CA LEU A 87 14.93 -9.52 4.78
C LEU A 87 13.45 -9.30 4.43
N VAL A 88 12.73 -8.45 5.16
CA VAL A 88 11.34 -8.11 4.84
C VAL A 88 11.22 -7.50 3.44
N CYS A 89 12.14 -6.59 3.06
CA CYS A 89 12.13 -6.00 1.73
C CYS A 89 12.41 -7.03 0.63
N ILE A 90 13.41 -7.90 0.82
CA ILE A 90 13.78 -8.95 -0.14
C ILE A 90 12.65 -9.98 -0.28
N VAL A 91 12.09 -10.47 0.83
CA VAL A 91 10.97 -11.41 0.81
C VAL A 91 9.76 -10.76 0.14
N GLY A 92 9.44 -9.52 0.49
CA GLY A 92 8.37 -8.75 -0.15
C GLY A 92 8.56 -8.65 -1.66
N ALA A 93 9.76 -8.32 -2.14
CA ALA A 93 10.07 -8.27 -3.56
C ALA A 93 9.90 -9.64 -4.26
N ILE A 94 10.39 -10.72 -3.66
CA ILE A 94 10.24 -12.08 -4.21
C ILE A 94 8.76 -12.47 -4.29
N LEU A 95 7.99 -12.27 -3.23
CA LEU A 95 6.55 -12.56 -3.21
C LEU A 95 5.79 -11.72 -4.25
N SER A 96 6.21 -10.48 -4.47
CA SER A 96 5.64 -9.59 -5.48
C SER A 96 5.91 -10.08 -6.90
N ALA A 97 7.12 -10.58 -7.16
CA ALA A 97 7.46 -11.21 -8.43
C ALA A 97 6.65 -12.49 -8.69
N ILE A 98 6.40 -13.30 -7.66
CA ILE A 98 5.53 -14.49 -7.75
C ILE A 98 4.09 -14.07 -8.10
N LEU A 99 3.59 -13.00 -7.49
CA LEU A 99 2.25 -12.46 -7.77
C LEU A 99 2.15 -11.96 -9.21
N LEU A 100 3.19 -11.29 -9.70
CA LEU A 100 3.30 -10.80 -11.08
C LEU A 100 3.26 -11.95 -12.10
N ILE A 101 3.83 -13.11 -11.78
CA ILE A 101 3.78 -14.29 -12.66
C ILE A 101 2.40 -14.98 -12.60
N GLY A 102 1.67 -14.86 -11.49
CA GLY A 102 0.25 -15.23 -11.37
C GLY A 102 -0.06 -16.47 -10.53
N PHE A 103 0.75 -16.78 -9.52
CA PHE A 103 0.55 -17.92 -8.63
C PHE A 103 -0.21 -17.57 -7.33
N ALA A 104 -1.04 -18.51 -6.84
CA ALA A 104 -1.59 -18.61 -5.48
C ALA A 104 -1.94 -17.27 -4.75
N HIS A 105 -2.93 -16.56 -5.27
CA HIS A 105 -3.18 -15.16 -4.94
C HIS A 105 -3.50 -14.84 -3.47
N ARG A 106 -4.39 -15.58 -2.77
CA ARG A 106 -4.94 -15.09 -1.48
C ARG A 106 -3.92 -15.04 -0.34
N LEU A 107 -3.18 -16.13 -0.11
CA LEU A 107 -2.16 -16.17 0.94
C LEU A 107 -0.97 -15.27 0.59
N LEU A 108 -0.64 -15.17 -0.69
CA LEU A 108 0.42 -14.31 -1.18
C LEU A 108 0.10 -12.82 -0.96
N LEU A 109 -1.13 -12.40 -1.28
CA LEU A 109 -1.63 -11.05 -1.02
C LEU A 109 -1.68 -10.74 0.47
N LEU A 110 -2.10 -11.69 1.30
CA LEU A 110 -2.09 -11.52 2.75
C LEU A 110 -0.65 -11.33 3.28
N ALA A 111 0.30 -12.14 2.81
CA ALA A 111 1.70 -12.02 3.19
C ALA A 111 2.29 -10.66 2.75
N LEU A 112 2.05 -10.26 1.49
CA LEU A 112 2.48 -8.94 0.97
C LEU A 112 1.88 -7.79 1.79
N PHE A 113 0.58 -7.87 2.11
CA PHE A 113 -0.09 -6.88 2.93
C PHE A 113 0.55 -6.76 4.31
N VAL A 114 0.80 -7.88 5.01
CA VAL A 114 1.42 -7.88 6.34
C VAL A 114 2.86 -7.33 6.31
N LEU A 115 3.66 -7.71 5.32
CA LEU A 115 5.03 -7.22 5.16
C LEU A 115 5.04 -5.72 4.87
N TYR A 116 4.17 -5.25 3.97
CA TYR A 116 4.09 -3.83 3.63
C TYR A 116 3.54 -3.01 4.80
N LEU A 117 2.51 -3.49 5.49
CA LEU A 117 1.96 -2.87 6.71
C LEU A 117 3.04 -2.73 7.78
N SER A 118 3.92 -3.72 7.90
CA SER A 118 5.03 -3.69 8.85
C SER A 118 6.02 -2.58 8.55
N LEU A 119 6.36 -2.37 7.27
CA LEU A 119 7.21 -1.27 6.82
C LEU A 119 6.53 0.09 7.00
N VAL A 120 5.26 0.22 6.63
CA VAL A 120 4.51 1.48 6.78
C VAL A 120 4.37 1.86 8.26
N SER A 121 4.05 0.90 9.12
CA SER A 121 3.86 1.15 10.56
C SER A 121 5.18 1.52 11.25
N ALA A 122 6.31 0.91 10.87
CA ALA A 122 7.62 1.23 11.46
C ALA A 122 8.37 2.37 10.74
N GLY A 123 7.94 2.73 9.53
CA GLY A 123 8.62 3.64 8.63
C GLY A 123 8.52 5.12 8.99
N GLN A 124 7.67 5.47 9.96
CA GLN A 124 7.47 6.83 10.46
C GLN A 124 7.25 7.82 9.30
N ASP A 125 7.93 8.96 9.32
CA ASP A 125 7.77 10.03 8.33
C ASP A 125 8.08 9.57 6.90
N PHE A 126 8.94 8.56 6.72
CA PHE A 126 9.34 8.07 5.40
C PHE A 126 8.26 7.23 4.70
N MET A 127 7.27 6.72 5.43
CA MET A 127 6.18 5.89 4.89
C MET A 127 4.80 6.51 5.15
N ALA A 128 4.76 7.78 5.60
CA ALA A 128 3.53 8.50 5.90
C ALA A 128 2.84 9.11 4.66
N PHE A 129 3.20 8.67 3.44
CA PHE A 129 2.66 9.22 2.20
C PHE A 129 1.30 8.64 1.84
N GLN A 130 0.53 9.39 1.05
CA GLN A 130 -0.79 8.97 0.58
C GLN A 130 -0.72 7.70 -0.29
N TRP A 131 0.36 7.52 -1.05
CA TRP A 131 0.53 6.37 -1.95
C TRP A 131 0.76 5.06 -1.19
N ASP A 132 1.45 5.11 -0.03
CA ASP A 132 1.64 3.95 0.84
C ASP A 132 0.31 3.48 1.45
N ASN A 133 -0.50 4.44 1.92
CA ASN A 133 -1.84 4.16 2.43
C ASN A 133 -2.75 3.61 1.32
N LEU A 134 -2.66 4.17 0.11
CA LEU A 134 -3.40 3.66 -1.05
C LEU A 134 -3.02 2.21 -1.37
N LEU A 135 -1.72 1.88 -1.34
CA LEU A 135 -1.24 0.52 -1.59
C LEU A 135 -1.69 -0.46 -0.51
N LEU A 136 -1.72 -0.04 0.77
CA LEU A 136 -2.28 -0.85 1.85
C LEU A 136 -3.79 -1.09 1.68
N GLU A 137 -4.57 -0.04 1.39
CA GLU A 137 -6.01 -0.14 1.19
C GLU A 137 -6.33 -1.02 -0.03
N ALA A 138 -5.63 -0.81 -1.15
CA ALA A 138 -5.79 -1.62 -2.37
C ALA A 138 -5.36 -3.08 -2.16
N GLY A 139 -4.23 -3.29 -1.48
CA GLY A 139 -3.72 -4.61 -1.14
C GLY A 139 -4.65 -5.40 -0.23
N PHE A 140 -5.20 -4.74 0.80
CA PHE A 140 -6.20 -5.34 1.69
C PHE A 140 -7.45 -5.76 0.92
N LEU A 141 -8.01 -4.88 0.09
CA LEU A 141 -9.18 -5.22 -0.74
C LEU A 141 -8.88 -6.35 -1.72
N ALA A 142 -7.65 -6.40 -2.27
CA ALA A 142 -7.23 -7.44 -3.19
C ALA A 142 -7.25 -8.85 -2.56
N ILE A 143 -7.06 -8.99 -1.24
CA ILE A 143 -7.16 -10.29 -0.54
C ILE A 143 -8.54 -10.93 -0.77
N PHE A 144 -9.58 -10.10 -0.85
CA PHE A 144 -10.97 -10.52 -1.00
C PHE A 144 -11.46 -10.48 -2.45
N ILE A 145 -10.59 -10.16 -3.43
CA ILE A 145 -11.01 -10.06 -4.82
C ILE A 145 -11.43 -11.42 -5.35
N ASP A 146 -12.71 -11.51 -5.69
CA ASP A 146 -13.27 -12.64 -6.40
C ASP A 146 -14.03 -12.16 -7.63
N ALA A 147 -14.11 -13.01 -8.65
CA ALA A 147 -14.66 -12.63 -9.96
C ALA A 147 -16.15 -12.22 -9.91
N THR A 148 -16.83 -12.52 -8.80
CA THR A 148 -18.27 -12.31 -8.60
C THR A 148 -18.59 -11.32 -7.48
N SER A 149 -17.58 -10.77 -6.78
CA SER A 149 -17.82 -9.92 -5.60
C SER A 149 -18.07 -8.47 -5.99
N ASN A 150 -19.36 -8.13 -6.18
CA ASN A 150 -19.80 -6.76 -6.43
C ASN A 150 -19.40 -5.77 -5.33
N VAL A 151 -19.32 -6.25 -4.08
CA VAL A 151 -18.94 -5.42 -2.92
C VAL A 151 -17.49 -4.97 -3.04
N VAL A 152 -16.57 -5.87 -3.38
CA VAL A 152 -15.14 -5.52 -3.50
C VAL A 152 -14.90 -4.55 -4.65
N VAL A 153 -15.56 -4.75 -5.79
CA VAL A 153 -15.50 -3.81 -6.92
C VAL A 153 -16.04 -2.42 -6.51
N TRP A 154 -17.14 -2.38 -5.78
CA TRP A 154 -17.67 -1.12 -5.25
C TRP A 154 -16.70 -0.45 -4.28
N LEU A 155 -16.05 -1.21 -3.40
CA LEU A 155 -15.03 -0.69 -2.48
C LEU A 155 -13.81 -0.12 -3.22
N PHE A 156 -13.37 -0.73 -4.33
CA PHE A 156 -12.33 -0.15 -5.18
C PHE A 156 -12.78 1.15 -5.86
N ARG A 157 -14.04 1.24 -6.32
CA ARG A 157 -14.60 2.48 -6.87
C ARG A 157 -14.67 3.57 -5.80
N TRP A 158 -15.09 3.21 -4.59
CA TRP A 158 -15.10 4.10 -3.44
C TRP A 158 -13.70 4.58 -3.07
N LEU A 159 -12.71 3.68 -3.07
CA LEU A 159 -11.31 4.00 -2.84
C LEU A 159 -10.80 5.07 -3.82
N LEU A 160 -11.04 4.87 -5.11
CA LEU A 160 -10.66 5.84 -6.15
C LEU A 160 -11.38 7.18 -6.00
N PHE A 161 -12.68 7.14 -5.70
CA PHE A 161 -13.45 8.35 -5.43
C PHE A 161 -12.87 9.11 -4.22
N ARG A 162 -12.67 8.42 -3.09
CA ARG A 162 -12.11 8.99 -1.86
C ARG A 162 -10.73 9.59 -2.11
N LEU A 163 -9.85 8.90 -2.84
CA LEU A 163 -8.53 9.39 -3.20
C LEU A 163 -8.63 10.73 -3.95
N MET A 164 -9.38 10.76 -5.06
CA MET A 164 -9.54 11.97 -5.88
C MET A 164 -10.19 13.11 -5.11
N PHE A 165 -11.25 12.79 -4.35
CA PHE A 165 -11.99 13.77 -3.56
C PHE A 165 -11.14 14.39 -2.46
N LEU A 166 -10.45 13.57 -1.65
CA LEU A 166 -9.63 14.07 -0.54
C LEU A 166 -8.41 14.84 -1.02
N SER A 167 -7.77 14.42 -2.12
CA SER A 167 -6.65 15.17 -2.71
C SER A 167 -7.08 16.54 -3.23
N GLY A 168 -8.33 16.70 -3.68
CA GLY A 168 -8.92 18.00 -4.00
C GLY A 168 -9.33 18.80 -2.76
N ALA A 169 -9.99 18.16 -1.80
CA ALA A 169 -10.47 18.81 -0.58
C ALA A 169 -9.32 19.37 0.26
N LEU A 170 -8.21 18.65 0.42
CA LEU A 170 -7.04 19.14 1.16
C LEU A 170 -6.45 20.41 0.55
N LYS A 171 -6.45 20.54 -0.78
CA LYS A 171 -5.98 21.76 -1.46
C LYS A 171 -6.87 22.96 -1.16
N LEU A 172 -8.18 22.75 -1.02
CA LEU A 172 -9.13 23.82 -0.70
C LEU A 172 -9.14 24.17 0.80
N LEU A 173 -8.95 23.15 1.65
CA LEU A 173 -8.98 23.25 3.10
C LEU A 173 -7.63 23.65 3.72
N SER A 174 -6.53 23.58 2.96
CA SER A 174 -5.19 23.97 3.42
C SER A 174 -5.09 25.44 3.84
N GLY A 175 -6.05 26.27 3.40
CA GLY A 175 -6.07 27.71 3.68
C GLY A 175 -5.07 28.50 2.85
N GLU A 176 -4.32 27.86 1.96
CA GLU A 176 -3.36 28.53 1.10
C GLU A 176 -4.07 29.44 0.07
N PRO A 177 -3.67 30.73 -0.02
CA PRO A 177 -4.24 31.67 -0.97
C PRO A 177 -4.09 31.22 -2.43
N THR A 178 -3.00 30.54 -2.75
CA THR A 178 -2.63 30.07 -4.10
C THR A 178 -3.64 29.09 -4.68
N TRP A 179 -4.12 28.13 -3.87
CA TRP A 179 -5.17 27.19 -4.29
C TRP A 179 -6.54 27.88 -4.42
N ARG A 180 -6.85 28.82 -3.53
CA ARG A 180 -8.10 29.60 -3.59
C ARG A 180 -8.16 30.58 -4.75
N GLN A 181 -7.03 31.16 -5.11
CA GLN A 181 -6.89 32.12 -6.22
C GLN A 181 -6.61 31.41 -7.56
N LEU A 182 -6.57 30.07 -7.58
CA LEU A 182 -6.29 29.25 -8.77
C LEU A 182 -4.92 29.52 -9.43
N THR A 183 -3.98 30.10 -8.67
CA THR A 183 -2.62 30.41 -9.14
C THR A 183 -1.60 29.34 -8.77
N ALA A 184 -1.99 28.33 -7.98
CA ALA A 184 -1.09 27.29 -7.50
C ALA A 184 -0.30 26.58 -8.63
N LEU A 185 -0.92 26.35 -9.79
CA LEU A 185 -0.27 25.68 -10.92
C LEU A 185 0.79 26.53 -11.64
N ASN A 186 0.83 27.84 -11.41
CA ASN A 186 1.82 28.71 -12.06
C ASN A 186 3.26 28.36 -11.63
N PHE A 187 3.43 27.90 -10.39
CA PHE A 187 4.74 27.56 -9.83
C PHE A 187 4.84 26.12 -9.34
N HIS A 188 3.74 25.35 -9.35
CA HIS A 188 3.70 23.99 -8.80
C HIS A 188 4.75 23.05 -9.38
N PHE A 189 5.06 23.17 -10.67
CA PHE A 189 6.04 22.30 -11.35
C PHE A 189 7.47 22.85 -11.31
N GLU A 190 7.68 24.06 -10.82
CA GLU A 190 9.02 24.66 -10.70
C GLU A 190 9.72 24.22 -9.40
N THR A 191 8.95 23.77 -8.40
CA THR A 191 9.44 23.46 -7.05
C THR A 191 9.33 21.98 -6.65
N GLN A 192 8.91 21.10 -7.58
CA GLN A 192 8.79 19.66 -7.38
C GLN A 192 10.04 18.91 -7.83
#